data_AF-A0A963MRL2-F1
#
_entry.id   AF-A0A963MRL2-F1
#
_cell.length_a   1.000
_cell.length_b   1.000
_cell.length_c   1.000
_cell.angle_alpha   90.00
_cell.angle_beta   90.00
_cell.angle_gamma   90.00
#
_symmetry.space_group_name_H-M   'P 1'
#
loop_
_entity.id
_entity.type
_entity.pdbx_description
1 polymer ?
#
loop_
_entity_poly.entity_id
_entity_poly.type
_entity_poly.pdbx_seq_one_letter_code
_entity_poly.pdbx_strand_id
1 'polypeptide(L)'
;MKTENLFTALSFFTFLVSYFLMNAPAFAHNNEHGLSHDVLAHRYANLAKTMEDKIHEEVEILKILNNKPYFSFFEKNGRHIKNYVSNKIERCEKAAIKYSDKAAYHQALAIEQKFSEPVENRHQTSN
;
A
#
# COMPACT_ATOMS: atom_id res chain seq x y z
N MET A 1 16.93 -23.36 -32.39
CA MET A 1 16.62 -23.35 -30.94
C MET A 1 15.37 -22.52 -30.73
N LYS A 2 14.31 -23.13 -30.18
CA LYS A 2 12.99 -22.53 -29.94
C LYS A 2 13.08 -21.51 -28.79
N THR A 3 12.94 -20.23 -29.09
CA THR A 3 12.90 -19.12 -28.11
C THR A 3 11.51 -18.88 -27.51
N GLU A 4 10.52 -19.67 -27.93
CA GLU A 4 9.09 -19.49 -27.61
C GLU A 4 8.74 -19.84 -26.15
N ASN A 5 9.66 -20.44 -25.39
CA ASN A 5 9.42 -20.84 -24.00
C ASN A 5 9.89 -19.81 -22.96
N LEU A 6 10.65 -18.79 -23.37
CA LEU A 6 11.30 -17.86 -22.44
C LEU A 6 10.35 -16.72 -22.03
N PHE A 7 9.47 -16.29 -22.94
CA PHE A 7 8.45 -15.26 -22.65
C PHE A 7 7.36 -15.76 -21.69
N THR A 8 6.98 -17.03 -21.82
CA THR A 8 5.93 -17.64 -20.98
C THR A 8 6.40 -17.84 -19.54
N ALA A 9 7.66 -18.23 -19.35
CA ALA A 9 8.24 -18.41 -18.01
C ALA A 9 8.39 -17.09 -17.23
N LEU A 10 8.71 -15.98 -17.93
CA LEU A 10 8.85 -14.67 -17.30
C LEU A 10 7.52 -14.09 -16.81
N SER A 11 6.42 -14.45 -17.48
CA SER A 11 5.06 -14.02 -17.11
C SER A 11 4.61 -14.62 -15.77
N PHE A 12 4.90 -15.89 -15.48
CA PHE A 12 4.53 -16.52 -14.21
C PHE A 12 5.33 -15.98 -13.01
N PHE A 13 6.54 -15.48 -13.25
CA PHE A 13 7.42 -15.00 -12.18
C PHE A 13 6.93 -13.69 -11.56
N THR A 14 6.31 -12.79 -12.34
CA THR A 14 5.72 -11.55 -11.82
C THR A 14 4.41 -11.79 -11.06
N PHE A 15 3.65 -12.84 -11.43
CA PHE A 15 2.45 -13.25 -10.70
C PHE A 15 2.78 -13.78 -9.30
N LEU A 16 3.82 -14.59 -9.12
CA LEU A 16 4.15 -15.14 -7.80
C LEU A 16 4.69 -14.08 -6.82
N VAL A 17 5.49 -13.13 -7.30
CA VAL A 17 6.04 -12.04 -6.46
C VAL A 17 4.94 -11.10 -5.94
N SER A 18 3.87 -10.89 -6.72
CA SER A 18 2.76 -10.01 -6.33
C SER A 18 1.81 -10.62 -5.30
N TYR A 19 1.60 -11.93 -5.29
CA TYR A 19 0.77 -12.60 -4.28
C TYR A 19 1.41 -12.62 -2.88
N PHE A 20 2.74 -12.76 -2.78
CA PHE A 20 3.42 -12.79 -1.48
C PHE A 20 3.44 -11.42 -0.77
N LEU A 21 3.49 -10.31 -1.51
CA LEU A 21 3.52 -8.96 -0.91
C LEU A 21 2.17 -8.50 -0.35
N MET A 22 1.04 -9.07 -0.78
CA MET A 22 -0.29 -8.66 -0.31
C MET A 22 -0.61 -9.12 1.12
N ASN A 23 0.19 -10.03 1.68
CA ASN A 23 0.07 -10.52 3.06
C ASN A 23 0.98 -9.77 4.07
N ALA A 24 1.66 -8.72 3.62
CA ALA A 24 2.41 -7.83 4.50
C ALA A 24 1.61 -7.09 5.61
N PRO A 25 0.26 -6.91 5.59
CA PRO A 25 -0.40 -6.22 6.70
C PRO A 25 -0.31 -6.94 8.04
N ALA A 26 0.00 -8.25 8.07
CA ALA A 26 0.25 -8.97 9.32
C ALA A 26 1.59 -8.58 9.96
N PHE A 27 2.64 -8.33 9.17
CA PHE A 27 3.95 -7.95 9.68
C PHE A 27 3.99 -6.53 10.27
N ALA A 28 3.14 -5.63 9.76
CA ALA A 28 3.06 -4.26 10.25
C ALA A 28 2.43 -4.16 11.65
N HIS A 29 1.44 -5.01 11.96
CA HIS A 29 0.68 -4.97 13.20
C HIS A 29 1.42 -5.60 14.39
N ASN A 30 2.19 -6.67 14.13
CA ASN A 30 2.88 -7.43 15.19
C ASN A 30 4.02 -6.64 15.86
N ASN A 31 4.49 -5.56 15.23
CA ASN A 31 5.62 -4.73 15.70
C ASN A 31 5.18 -3.31 16.10
N GLU A 32 3.91 -3.10 16.43
CA GLU A 32 3.44 -1.80 16.94
C GLU A 32 3.74 -1.60 18.43
N HIS A 33 3.94 -2.70 19.16
CA HIS A 33 4.16 -2.69 20.59
C HIS A 33 5.48 -2.00 20.93
N GLY A 34 5.42 -0.84 21.58
CA GLY A 34 6.58 -0.06 22.03
C GLY A 34 7.09 0.99 21.03
N LEU A 35 6.46 1.17 19.87
CA LEU A 35 6.77 2.30 18.99
C LEU A 35 6.02 3.57 19.42
N SER A 36 6.67 4.72 19.30
CA SER A 36 6.00 6.00 19.54
C SER A 36 4.89 6.23 18.51
N HIS A 37 3.84 6.95 18.92
CA HIS A 37 2.73 7.24 18.02
C HIS A 37 3.17 8.10 16.81
N ASP A 38 4.20 8.93 16.95
CA ASP A 38 4.80 9.68 15.84
C ASP A 38 5.38 8.74 14.76
N VAL A 39 6.13 7.71 15.19
CA VAL A 39 6.69 6.70 14.27
C VAL A 39 5.58 5.88 13.60
N LEU A 40 4.53 5.52 14.35
CA LEU A 40 3.39 4.80 13.80
C LEU A 40 2.61 5.65 12.78
N ALA A 41 2.42 6.94 13.05
CA ALA A 41 1.78 7.86 12.12
C ALA A 41 2.55 7.94 10.80
N HIS A 42 3.86 8.14 10.87
CA HIS A 42 4.73 8.16 9.68
C HIS A 42 4.72 6.84 8.91
N ARG A 43 4.78 5.70 9.61
CA ARG A 43 4.72 4.38 8.96
C ARG A 43 3.42 4.21 8.20
N TYR A 44 2.29 4.55 8.81
CA TYR A 44 0.99 4.41 8.18
C TYR A 44 0.78 5.39 7.02
N ALA A 45 1.28 6.62 7.14
CA ALA A 45 1.29 7.58 6.03
C ALA A 45 2.08 7.06 4.83
N ASN A 46 3.25 6.45 5.06
CA ASN A 46 4.05 5.85 3.98
C ASN A 46 3.35 4.64 3.33
N LEU A 47 2.64 3.83 4.12
CA LEU A 47 1.83 2.72 3.59
C LEU A 47 0.66 3.24 2.75
N ALA A 48 -0.01 4.30 3.19
CA ALA A 48 -1.08 4.96 2.41
C ALA A 48 -0.55 5.44 1.06
N LYS A 49 0.55 6.20 1.07
CA LYS A 49 1.23 6.66 -0.15
C LYS A 49 1.62 5.51 -1.08
N THR A 50 2.15 4.42 -0.52
CA THR A 50 2.50 3.22 -1.31
C THR A 50 1.26 2.61 -1.99
N MET A 51 0.08 2.68 -1.37
CA MET A 51 -1.16 2.22 -2.01
C MET A 51 -1.61 3.19 -3.11
N GLU A 52 -1.47 4.50 -2.91
CA GLU A 52 -1.75 5.52 -3.92
C GLU A 52 -0.87 5.36 -5.17
N ASP A 53 0.43 5.15 -4.99
CA ASP A 53 1.37 4.91 -6.10
C ASP A 53 0.95 3.67 -6.91
N LYS A 54 0.50 2.61 -6.22
CA LYS A 54 -0.02 1.39 -6.87
C LYS A 54 -1.34 1.63 -7.60
N ILE A 55 -2.23 2.46 -7.06
CA ILE A 55 -3.48 2.83 -7.75
C ILE A 55 -3.13 3.52 -9.07
N HIS A 56 -2.18 4.46 -9.06
CA HIS A 56 -1.77 5.17 -10.27
C HIS A 56 -1.22 4.19 -11.34
N GLU A 57 -0.34 3.26 -10.95
CA GLU A 57 0.18 2.23 -11.87
C GLU A 57 -0.95 1.38 -12.48
N GLU A 58 -1.86 0.87 -11.65
CA GLU A 58 -2.95 0.00 -12.11
C GLU A 58 -3.99 0.75 -12.95
N VAL A 59 -4.23 2.04 -12.68
CA VAL A 59 -5.09 2.90 -13.51
C VAL A 59 -4.50 3.07 -14.91
N GLU A 60 -3.19 3.27 -15.03
CA GLU A 60 -2.52 3.34 -16.34
C GLU A 60 -2.61 2.01 -17.09
N ILE A 61 -2.44 0.87 -16.40
CA ILE A 61 -2.67 -0.46 -16.98
C ILE A 61 -4.11 -0.58 -17.48
N LEU A 62 -5.09 -0.19 -16.67
CA LEU A 62 -6.51 -0.26 -17.03
C LEU A 62 -6.84 0.61 -18.25
N LYS A 63 -6.25 1.81 -18.35
CA LYS A 63 -6.37 2.68 -19.52
C LYS A 63 -5.83 2.00 -20.79
N ILE A 64 -4.65 1.37 -20.71
CA ILE A 64 -4.08 0.62 -21.84
C ILE A 64 -5.01 -0.53 -22.27
N LEU A 65 -5.57 -1.26 -21.30
CA LEU A 65 -6.52 -2.36 -21.55
C LEU A 65 -7.84 -1.88 -22.17
N ASN A 66 -8.24 -0.64 -21.92
CA ASN A 66 -9.46 -0.05 -22.47
C ASN A 66 -9.27 0.58 -23.85
N ASN A 67 -8.10 1.13 -24.15
CA ASN A 67 -7.85 1.89 -25.38
C ASN A 67 -7.37 1.05 -26.57
N LYS A 68 -6.98 -0.23 -26.38
CA LYS A 68 -6.53 -1.08 -27.49
C LYS A 68 -7.67 -1.91 -28.09
N PRO A 69 -8.05 -1.69 -29.37
CA PRO A 69 -9.06 -2.51 -30.06
C PRO A 69 -8.52 -3.86 -30.56
N TYR A 70 -7.21 -4.14 -30.42
CA TYR A 70 -6.50 -5.20 -31.15
C TYR A 70 -6.33 -6.54 -30.43
N PHE A 71 -7.06 -6.76 -29.35
CA PHE A 71 -7.00 -8.02 -28.60
C PHE A 71 -8.28 -8.83 -28.82
N SER A 72 -8.52 -9.22 -30.07
CA SER A 72 -9.55 -10.23 -30.42
C SER A 72 -9.35 -11.56 -29.69
N PHE A 73 -8.14 -11.80 -29.15
CA PHE A 73 -7.79 -12.98 -28.34
C PHE A 73 -8.40 -13.01 -26.93
N PHE A 74 -9.07 -11.95 -26.49
CA PHE A 74 -9.33 -11.68 -25.08
C PHE A 74 -10.81 -11.46 -24.74
N GLU A 75 -11.77 -12.04 -25.48
CA GLU A 75 -13.19 -11.85 -25.15
C GLU A 75 -13.53 -12.30 -23.71
N LYS A 76 -13.13 -13.52 -23.30
CA LYS A 76 -13.26 -13.95 -21.89
C LYS A 76 -12.05 -13.57 -21.04
N ASN A 77 -10.84 -13.81 -21.54
CA ASN A 77 -9.61 -13.61 -20.77
C ASN A 77 -9.33 -12.11 -20.52
N GLY A 78 -9.70 -11.22 -21.44
CA GLY A 78 -9.50 -9.77 -21.29
C GLY A 78 -10.47 -9.16 -20.31
N ARG A 79 -11.74 -9.60 -20.34
CA ARG A 79 -12.70 -9.24 -19.28
C ARG A 79 -12.19 -9.67 -17.92
N HIS A 80 -11.61 -10.87 -17.81
CA HIS A 80 -11.05 -11.34 -16.55
C HIS A 80 -9.87 -10.48 -16.07
N ILE A 81 -8.94 -10.13 -16.96
CA ILE A 81 -7.80 -9.25 -16.63
C ILE A 81 -8.28 -7.86 -16.23
N LYS A 82 -9.23 -7.27 -16.96
CA LYS A 82 -9.82 -5.96 -16.61
C LYS A 82 -10.47 -5.97 -15.25
N ASN A 83 -11.26 -7.01 -14.95
CA ASN A 83 -11.89 -7.17 -13.65
C ASN A 83 -10.84 -7.37 -12.55
N TYR A 84 -9.78 -8.14 -12.83
CA TYR A 84 -8.68 -8.33 -11.89
C TYR A 84 -7.98 -7.01 -11.54
N VAL A 85 -7.62 -6.21 -12.55
CA VAL A 85 -6.99 -4.89 -12.38
C VAL A 85 -7.93 -3.94 -11.64
N SER A 86 -9.22 -3.89 -12.02
CA SER A 86 -10.23 -3.06 -11.34
C SER A 86 -10.38 -3.44 -9.86
N ASN A 87 -10.47 -4.74 -9.56
CA ASN A 87 -10.51 -5.23 -8.19
C ASN A 87 -9.23 -4.91 -7.41
N LYS A 88 -8.07 -4.85 -8.09
CA LYS A 88 -6.81 -4.49 -7.46
C LYS A 88 -6.78 -3.00 -7.08
N ILE A 89 -7.28 -2.13 -7.96
CA ILE A 89 -7.47 -0.70 -7.68
C ILE A 89 -8.35 -0.54 -6.44
N GLU A 90 -9.55 -1.13 -6.41
CA GLU A 90 -10.48 -1.00 -5.27
C GLU A 90 -9.87 -1.47 -3.94
N ARG A 91 -9.08 -2.56 -3.96
CA ARG A 91 -8.39 -3.05 -2.77
C ARG A 91 -7.32 -2.08 -2.30
N CYS A 92 -6.56 -1.49 -3.22
CA CYS A 92 -5.57 -0.48 -2.90
C CYS A 92 -6.23 0.79 -2.37
N GLU A 93 -7.36 1.24 -2.93
CA GLU A 93 -8.13 2.38 -2.42
C GLU A 93 -8.60 2.17 -0.99
N LYS A 94 -9.22 1.01 -0.71
CA LYS A 94 -9.65 0.64 0.66
C LYS A 94 -8.47 0.59 1.63
N ALA A 95 -7.32 0.08 1.18
CA ALA A 95 -6.11 0.02 1.99
C ALA A 95 -5.51 1.42 2.23
N ALA A 96 -5.49 2.28 1.21
CA ALA A 96 -5.01 3.66 1.32
C ALA A 96 -5.82 4.42 2.38
N ILE A 97 -7.15 4.38 2.28
CA ILE A 97 -8.06 5.02 3.27
C ILE A 97 -7.77 4.49 4.67
N LYS A 98 -7.73 3.16 4.84
CA LYS A 98 -7.48 2.53 6.15
C LYS A 98 -6.13 2.95 6.75
N TYR A 99 -5.09 3.05 5.94
CA TYR A 99 -3.78 3.48 6.42
C TYR A 99 -3.74 4.98 6.71
N SER A 100 -4.40 5.81 5.92
CA SER A 100 -4.56 7.25 6.20
C SER A 100 -5.30 7.49 7.52
N ASP A 101 -6.39 6.77 7.78
CA ASP A 101 -7.14 6.86 9.04
C ASP A 101 -6.27 6.46 10.25
N LYS A 102 -5.49 5.39 10.11
CA LYS A 102 -4.54 4.98 11.16
C LYS A 102 -3.42 5.99 11.37
N ALA A 103 -2.91 6.59 10.31
CA ALA A 103 -1.90 7.64 10.41
C ALA A 103 -2.43 8.84 11.20
N ALA A 104 -3.65 9.31 10.86
CA ALA A 104 -4.32 10.40 11.56
C ALA A 104 -4.59 10.07 13.03
N TYR A 105 -5.04 8.84 13.33
CA TYR A 105 -5.25 8.38 14.69
C TYR A 105 -3.97 8.45 15.54
N HIS A 106 -2.86 7.90 15.05
CA HIS A 106 -1.60 7.95 15.77
C HIS A 106 -1.02 9.37 15.84
N GLN A 107 -1.24 10.21 14.83
CA GLN A 107 -0.84 11.61 14.89
C GLN A 107 -1.58 12.35 16.01
N ALA A 108 -2.89 12.12 16.18
CA ALA A 108 -3.67 12.71 17.26
C ALA A 108 -3.14 12.29 18.64
N LEU A 109 -2.83 11.01 18.84
CA LEU A 109 -2.26 10.52 20.10
C LEU A 109 -0.86 11.07 20.38
N ALA A 110 -0.02 11.24 19.35
CA ALA A 110 1.30 11.85 19.50
C ALA A 110 1.19 13.32 19.92
N ILE A 111 0.18 14.03 19.44
CA ILE A 111 -0.10 15.41 19.83
C ILE A 111 -0.58 15.46 21.29
N GLU A 112 -1.52 14.59 21.68
CA GLU A 112 -2.04 14.50 23.05
C GLU A 112 -0.93 14.16 24.06
N GLN A 113 -0.02 13.25 23.72
CA GLN A 113 1.15 12.93 24.55
C GLN A 113 2.03 14.16 24.80
N LYS A 114 2.32 14.95 23.76
CA LYS A 114 3.12 16.18 23.89
C LYS A 114 2.46 17.25 24.76
N PHE A 115 1.13 17.30 24.79
CA PHE A 115 0.37 18.26 25.61
C PHE A 115 0.16 17.79 27.05
N SER A 116 0.24 16.48 27.31
CA SER A 116 0.02 15.89 28.63
C SER A 116 1.31 15.71 29.44
N GLU A 117 2.49 15.95 28.85
CA GLU A 117 3.75 15.98 29.60
C GLU A 117 3.78 17.17 30.57
N PRO A 118 3.85 16.93 31.91
CA PRO A 118 3.91 18.02 32.88
C PRO A 118 5.18 18.85 32.70
N VAL A 119 5.03 20.17 32.75
CA VAL A 119 6.13 21.17 32.78
C VAL A 119 6.82 21.14 34.16
N GLU A 120 7.26 19.97 34.64
CA GLU A 120 7.87 19.81 35.96
C GLU A 120 9.35 19.41 35.87
N ASN A 121 10.09 20.02 34.94
CA ASN A 121 11.56 19.91 34.90
C ASN A 121 12.26 21.16 34.33
N ARG A 122 11.69 22.36 34.58
CA ARG A 122 12.34 23.65 34.21
C ARG A 122 12.82 24.52 35.38
N HIS A 123 12.71 24.05 36.62
CA HIS A 123 13.18 24.79 37.81
C HIS A 123 14.03 23.93 38.75
N GLN A 124 15.16 23.39 38.28
CA GLN A 124 16.24 22.91 39.16
C GLN A 124 17.62 23.21 38.56
N THR A 125 17.90 24.47 38.20
CA THR A 125 19.27 24.98 38.07
C THR A 125 19.32 26.42 38.58
N SER A 126 19.30 26.57 39.89
CA SER A 126 19.85 27.74 40.57
C SER A 126 20.22 27.31 41.98
N ASN A 127 21.48 26.94 42.16
CA ASN A 127 22.28 27.10 43.39
C ASN A 127 23.74 27.15 42.96
#